data_AF-A0A2D4JCS7-F1
#
_entry.id   AF-A0A2D4JCS7-F1
#
_cell.length_a   1.000
_cell.length_b   1.000
_cell.length_c   1.000
_cell.angle_alpha   90.00
_cell.angle_beta   90.00
_cell.angle_gamma   90.00
#
_symmetry.space_group_name_H-M   'P 1'
#
loop_
_entity.id
_entity.type
_entity.pdbx_description
1 polymer ?
#
loop_
_entity_poly.entity_id
_entity_poly.type
_entity_poly.pdbx_seq_one_letter_code
_entity_poly.pdbx_strand_id
1 'polypeptide(L)'
;WKWSESEPYRNTQNPSIHHPRAGSLGLTNEKIILLSANSIRATVATENNKVATWVDETLSSVASKLEHTAQTYSELQGERIVSLHCCALYTCAQLENNLYWW
;
A
#
# COMPACT_ATOMS: atom_id res chain seq x y z
N TRP A 1 7.61 -6.64 11.94
CA TRP A 1 7.95 -8.02 11.53
C TRP A 1 8.74 -8.67 12.65
N LYS A 2 8.45 -9.91 12.99
CA LYS A 2 9.17 -10.60 14.06
C LYS A 2 10.38 -11.33 13.49
N TRP A 3 11.35 -10.57 12.97
CA TRP A 3 12.50 -11.08 12.21
C TRP A 3 13.32 -12.17 12.93
N SER A 4 13.16 -12.31 14.25
CA SER A 4 13.76 -13.37 15.06
C SER A 4 13.07 -14.74 14.96
N GLU A 5 11.84 -14.80 14.42
CA GLU A 5 11.08 -16.04 14.25
C GLU A 5 11.38 -16.69 12.88
N SER A 6 11.21 -18.01 12.76
CA SER A 6 11.42 -18.74 11.50
C SER A 6 10.39 -18.36 10.43
N GLU A 7 9.19 -17.97 10.84
CA GLU A 7 8.10 -17.51 9.98
C GLU A 7 7.63 -16.11 10.39
N PRO A 8 8.46 -15.06 10.20
CA PRO A 8 8.25 -13.73 10.78
C PRO A 8 7.02 -12.98 10.23
N TYR A 9 6.46 -13.49 9.12
CA TYR A 9 5.27 -13.01 8.43
C TYR A 9 3.99 -13.74 8.86
N ARG A 10 4.09 -14.89 9.53
CA ARG A 10 2.95 -15.77 9.78
C ARG A 10 2.08 -15.22 10.91
N ASN A 11 0.82 -14.96 10.60
CA ASN A 11 -0.19 -14.64 11.60
C ASN A 11 -0.85 -15.96 12.10
N THR A 12 -0.69 -16.26 13.39
CA THR A 12 -1.21 -17.49 14.00
C THR A 12 -2.73 -17.52 14.14
N GLN A 13 -3.38 -16.36 14.17
CA GLN A 13 -4.84 -16.23 14.26
C GLN A 13 -5.49 -16.29 12.88
N ASN A 14 -4.84 -15.70 11.87
CA ASN A 14 -5.31 -15.73 10.50
C ASN A 14 -4.18 -16.07 9.51
N PRO A 15 -4.05 -17.34 9.08
CA PRO A 15 -3.00 -17.79 8.18
C PRO A 15 -2.95 -17.10 6.81
N SER A 16 -4.03 -16.43 6.38
CA SER A 16 -4.03 -15.69 5.11
C SER A 16 -3.38 -14.30 5.21
N ILE A 17 -3.07 -13.83 6.43
CA ILE A 17 -2.39 -12.56 6.65
C ILE A 17 -0.89 -12.80 6.72
N HIS A 18 -0.18 -12.26 5.71
CA HIS A 18 1.28 -12.33 5.60
C HIS A 18 1.97 -10.99 5.89
N HIS A 19 1.20 -9.89 6.01
CA HIS A 19 1.75 -8.57 6.34
C HIS A 19 1.09 -8.03 7.61
N PRO A 20 1.86 -7.58 8.62
CA PRO A 20 1.30 -7.16 9.91
C PRO A 20 0.38 -5.94 9.79
N ARG A 21 0.60 -5.08 8.79
CA ARG A 21 -0.26 -3.92 8.52
C ARG A 21 -1.45 -4.22 7.60
N ALA A 22 -1.65 -5.45 7.13
CA ALA A 22 -2.74 -5.75 6.19
C ALA A 22 -4.12 -5.37 6.77
N GLY A 23 -4.35 -5.66 8.05
CA GLY A 23 -5.58 -5.29 8.74
C GLY A 23 -5.76 -3.78 8.87
N SER A 24 -4.76 -3.08 9.41
CA SER A 24 -4.84 -1.62 9.61
C SER A 24 -4.87 -0.82 8.32
N LEU A 25 -4.34 -1.36 7.22
CA LEU A 25 -4.40 -0.76 5.89
C LEU A 25 -5.68 -1.13 5.13
N GLY A 26 -6.57 -1.96 5.68
CA GLY A 26 -7.80 -2.37 4.99
C GLY A 26 -7.56 -3.29 3.78
N LEU A 27 -6.46 -4.06 3.79
CA LEU A 27 -6.03 -4.91 2.68
C LEU A 27 -6.36 -6.40 2.87
N THR A 28 -6.88 -6.83 4.02
CA THR A 28 -7.09 -8.25 4.34
C THR A 28 -7.93 -9.02 3.31
N ASN A 29 -8.89 -8.35 2.67
CA ASN A 29 -9.79 -8.95 1.68
C ASN A 29 -9.60 -8.34 0.28
N GLU A 30 -8.46 -7.71 0.03
CA GLU A 30 -8.15 -7.07 -1.23
C GLU A 30 -7.16 -7.91 -2.04
N LYS A 31 -7.41 -7.99 -3.36
CA LYS A 31 -6.44 -8.55 -4.30
C LYS A 31 -5.53 -7.44 -4.79
N ILE A 32 -4.28 -7.45 -4.34
CA ILE A 32 -3.25 -6.51 -4.80
C ILE A 32 -2.86 -6.87 -6.24
N ILE A 33 -2.90 -5.89 -7.14
CA ILE A 33 -2.55 -6.06 -8.56
C ILE A 33 -1.29 -5.28 -8.96
N LEU A 34 -0.96 -4.21 -8.22
CA LEU A 34 0.25 -3.41 -8.40
C LEU A 34 0.87 -3.11 -7.05
N LEU A 35 2.21 -3.07 -7.01
CA LEU A 35 2.98 -2.69 -5.84
C LEU A 35 4.20 -1.89 -6.29
N SER A 36 4.49 -0.80 -5.58
CA SER A 36 5.74 -0.06 -5.70
C SER A 36 6.25 0.30 -4.31
N ALA A 37 7.53 0.06 -4.05
CA ALA A 37 8.11 0.23 -2.73
C ALA A 37 9.57 0.67 -2.80
N ASN A 38 10.01 1.33 -1.72
CA ASN A 38 11.41 1.60 -1.41
C ASN A 38 11.65 1.30 0.09
N SER A 39 12.79 1.75 0.62
CA SER A 39 13.20 1.46 2.01
C SER A 39 12.27 2.02 3.08
N ILE A 40 11.49 3.07 2.80
CA ILE A 40 10.67 3.76 3.81
C ILE A 40 9.20 3.95 3.40
N ARG A 41 8.82 3.62 2.18
CA ARG A 41 7.46 3.82 1.66
C ARG A 41 7.07 2.67 0.74
N ALA A 42 5.82 2.25 0.83
CA ALA A 42 5.20 1.35 -0.14
C ALA A 42 3.77 1.77 -0.45
N THR A 43 3.38 1.55 -1.70
CA THR A 43 2.01 1.75 -2.18
C THR A 43 1.57 0.50 -2.94
N VAL A 44 0.31 0.13 -2.75
CA VAL A 44 -0.37 -0.91 -3.53
C VAL A 44 -1.63 -0.38 -4.18
N ALA A 45 -1.97 -0.94 -5.34
CA ALA A 45 -3.29 -0.82 -5.94
C ALA A 45 -3.98 -2.19 -5.98
N THR A 46 -5.28 -2.21 -5.75
CA THR A 46 -6.10 -3.43 -5.69
C THR A 46 -6.97 -3.57 -6.94
N GLU A 47 -7.48 -4.78 -7.19
CA GLU A 47 -8.40 -5.07 -8.29
C GLU A 47 -9.69 -4.22 -8.24
N ASN A 48 -10.08 -3.75 -7.05
CA ASN A 48 -11.23 -2.89 -6.83
C ASN A 48 -10.91 -1.38 -6.94
N ASN A 49 -9.80 -1.01 -7.59
CA ASN A 49 -9.32 0.37 -7.73
C ASN A 49 -9.11 1.10 -6.39
N LYS A 50 -8.86 0.36 -5.30
CA LYS A 50 -8.39 0.97 -4.05
C LYS A 50 -6.89 1.12 -4.09
N VAL A 51 -6.40 2.16 -3.44
CA VAL A 51 -4.96 2.33 -3.20
C VAL A 51 -4.70 2.51 -1.72
N ALA A 52 -3.62 1.91 -1.24
CA ALA A 52 -3.13 2.08 0.13
C ALA A 52 -1.65 2.46 0.07
N THR A 53 -1.24 3.38 0.92
CA THR A 53 0.16 3.80 1.04
C THR A 53 0.55 3.77 2.49
N TRP A 54 1.75 3.28 2.79
CA TRP A 54 2.29 3.29 4.13
C TRP A 54 3.76 3.62 4.16
N VAL A 55 4.20 4.13 5.30
CA VAL A 55 5.61 4.43 5.57
C VAL A 55 6.17 3.53 6.66
N ASP A 56 7.50 3.51 6.75
CA ASP A 56 8.22 2.86 7.83
C ASP A 56 7.91 3.53 9.20
N GLU A 57 7.93 2.74 10.26
CA GLU A 57 7.57 3.19 11.61
C GLU A 57 8.53 4.25 12.17
N THR A 58 9.76 4.30 11.66
CA THR A 58 10.72 5.38 11.98
C THR A 58 10.23 6.76 11.55
N LEU A 59 9.25 6.85 10.64
CA LEU A 59 8.60 8.08 10.20
C LEU A 59 7.26 8.35 10.90
N SER A 60 6.96 7.65 12.00
CA SER A 60 5.70 7.75 12.75
C SER A 60 5.24 9.18 13.07
N SER A 61 6.18 10.11 13.34
CA SER A 61 5.87 11.52 13.62
C SER A 61 5.18 12.27 12.46
N VAL A 62 5.37 11.80 11.23
CA VAL A 62 4.78 12.38 10.01
C VAL A 62 3.91 11.38 9.25
N ALA A 63 3.81 10.14 9.72
CA ALA A 63 3.13 9.05 9.03
C ALA A 63 1.70 9.43 8.64
N SER A 64 0.92 10.02 9.55
CA SER A 64 -0.48 10.41 9.30
C SER A 64 -0.70 11.37 8.13
N LYS A 65 0.35 12.04 7.64
CA LYS A 65 0.31 12.91 6.46
C LYS A 65 0.76 12.23 5.16
N LEU A 66 1.46 11.10 5.28
CA LEU A 66 2.14 10.43 4.17
C LEU A 66 1.53 9.06 3.85
N GLU A 67 0.76 8.50 4.77
CA GLU A 67 0.10 7.21 4.63
C GLU A 67 -1.43 7.34 4.63
N HIS A 68 -2.06 6.35 4.01
CA HIS A 68 -3.51 6.21 4.02
C HIS A 68 -3.87 4.74 3.85
N THR A 69 -4.98 4.34 4.45
CA THR A 69 -5.56 3.01 4.26
C THR A 69 -6.05 2.83 2.83
N ALA A 70 -6.40 1.60 2.47
CA ALA A 70 -7.03 1.27 1.20
C ALA A 70 -8.29 2.11 1.03
N GLN A 71 -8.27 3.00 0.06
CA GLN A 71 -9.40 3.86 -0.25
C GLN A 71 -9.54 4.10 -1.74
N THR A 72 -10.76 4.47 -2.11
CA THR A 72 -11.15 4.79 -3.48
C THR A 72 -11.12 6.31 -3.64
N TYR A 73 -10.50 6.79 -4.71
CA TYR A 73 -10.50 8.20 -5.10
C TYR A 73 -11.32 8.38 -6.37
N SER A 74 -12.20 9.39 -6.39
CA SER A 74 -13.05 9.73 -7.54
C SER A 74 -12.24 9.96 -8.82
N GLU A 75 -11.08 10.57 -8.68
CA GLU A 75 -10.17 10.94 -9.75
C GLU A 75 -9.47 9.73 -10.37
N LEU A 76 -9.40 8.62 -9.63
CA LEU A 76 -8.88 7.34 -10.10
C LEU A 76 -10.01 6.40 -10.58
N GLN A 77 -11.28 6.85 -10.54
CA GLN A 77 -12.40 6.06 -11.06
C GLN A 77 -12.49 6.18 -12.58
N GLY A 78 -12.91 5.10 -13.23
CA GLY A 78 -13.19 5.06 -14.67
C GLY A 78 -11.98 4.76 -15.57
N GLU A 79 -10.76 4.91 -15.06
CA GLU A 79 -9.53 4.50 -15.76
C GLU A 79 -8.74 3.49 -14.93
N ARG A 80 -8.07 2.57 -15.61
CA ARG A 80 -7.24 1.55 -14.97
C ARG A 80 -5.88 2.14 -14.59
N ILE A 81 -5.44 1.91 -13.36
CA ILE A 81 -4.06 2.18 -12.95
C ILE A 81 -3.14 1.19 -13.69
N VAL A 82 -2.20 1.72 -14.46
CA VAL A 82 -1.24 0.97 -15.29
C VAL A 82 0.01 0.61 -14.51
N SER A 83 0.54 1.56 -13.74
CA SER A 83 1.78 1.37 -12.99
C SER A 83 1.84 2.28 -11.76
N LEU A 84 2.70 1.91 -10.81
CA LEU A 84 3.01 2.68 -9.61
C LEU A 84 4.52 2.91 -9.52
N HIS A 85 4.91 4.13 -9.20
CA HIS A 85 6.31 4.52 -8.99
C HIS A 85 6.46 5.28 -7.67
N CYS A 86 7.08 4.63 -6.70
CA CYS A 86 7.26 5.14 -5.34
C CYS A 86 8.67 5.69 -5.13
N CYS A 87 8.80 6.91 -4.63
CA CYS A 87 10.04 7.47 -4.08
C CYS A 87 9.89 7.73 -2.58
N ALA A 88 10.93 8.23 -1.91
CA ALA A 88 10.89 8.50 -0.47
C ALA A 88 9.73 9.44 -0.06
N LEU A 89 9.43 10.42 -0.92
CA LEU A 89 8.52 11.52 -0.58
C LEU A 89 7.10 11.31 -1.10
N TYR A 90 6.93 10.70 -2.26
CA TYR A 90 5.63 10.56 -2.93
C TYR A 90 5.53 9.25 -3.72
N THR A 91 4.31 8.91 -4.11
CA THR A 91 4.00 7.89 -5.09
C THR A 91 3.35 8.53 -6.31
N CYS A 92 3.80 8.15 -7.50
CA CYS A 92 3.16 8.46 -8.76
C CYS A 92 2.36 7.24 -9.25
N ALA A 93 1.10 7.47 -9.61
CA ALA A 93 0.23 6.50 -10.28
C ALA A 93 0.03 6.91 -11.73
N GLN A 94 0.41 6.02 -12.65
CA GLN A 94 0.13 6.17 -14.07
C GLN A 94 -1.19 5.51 -14.38
N LEU A 95 -2.13 6.27 -14.94
CA LEU A 95 -3.34 5.77 -15.59
C LEU A 95 -3.10 5.72 -17.10
N GLU A 96 -4.09 5.27 -17.87
CA GLU A 96 -3.95 5.14 -19.32
C GLU A 96 -3.72 6.50 -20.00
N ASN A 97 -4.37 7.57 -19.51
CA ASN A 97 -4.25 8.90 -20.10
C ASN A 97 -3.70 9.96 -19.14
N ASN A 98 -3.55 9.64 -17.85
CA ASN A 98 -3.30 10.62 -16.80
C ASN A 98 -2.18 10.17 -15.84
N LEU A 99 -1.60 11.14 -15.14
CA LEU A 99 -0.67 10.91 -14.03
C LEU A 99 -1.22 11.58 -12.78
N TYR A 100 -1.19 10.85 -11.66
CA TYR A 100 -1.52 11.37 -10.34
C TYR A 100 -0.34 11.13 -9.41
N TRP A 101 -0.14 11.99 -8.41
CA TRP A 101 0.86 11.76 -7.38
C TRP A 101 0.41 12.29 -6.02
N TRP A 102 0.92 11.65 -4.98
CA TRP A 102 0.67 12.00 -3.58
C TRP A 102 1.87 11.67 -2.70
#